data_AF-A0A7Z9PW05-F1
#
_entry.id   AF-A0A7Z9PW05-F1
#
_cell.length_a   1.000
_cell.length_b   1.000
_cell.length_c   1.000
_cell.angle_alpha   90.00
_cell.angle_beta   90.00
_cell.angle_gamma   90.00
#
_symmetry.space_group_name_H-M   'P 1'
#
loop_
_entity.id
_entity.type
_entity.pdbx_description
1 polymer ?
#
loop_
_entity_poly.entity_id
_entity_poly.type
_entity_poly.pdbx_seq_one_letter_code
_entity_poly.pdbx_strand_id
1 'polypeptide(L)'
;MNPRLGLSPEELIETFNQMYIQSWGEVSEKLRWDLARITQRGGAEEVDLGPFLLELMEAVVNACRDSTVLTIYENNERLAQELEASGITLPRA
;
A
#
# COMPACT_ATOMS: atom_id res chain seq x y z
N MET A 1 -14.87 -31.00 0.78
CA MET A 1 -14.33 -29.62 0.83
C MET A 1 -12.93 -29.68 0.25
N ASN A 2 -12.71 -29.14 -0.95
CA ASN A 2 -11.36 -29.09 -1.50
C ASN A 2 -10.55 -28.03 -0.75
N PRO A 3 -9.30 -28.30 -0.35
CA PRO A 3 -8.46 -27.32 0.31
C PRO A 3 -8.18 -26.16 -0.66
N ARG A 4 -8.59 -24.95 -0.29
CA ARG A 4 -8.22 -23.72 -0.99
C ARG A 4 -6.78 -23.41 -0.63
N LEU A 5 -5.86 -23.57 -1.59
CA LEU A 5 -4.45 -23.24 -1.40
C LEU A 5 -4.25 -21.74 -1.60
N GLY A 6 -3.80 -21.05 -0.54
CA GLY A 6 -3.47 -19.63 -0.59
C GLY A 6 -4.66 -18.67 -0.52
N LEU A 7 -4.33 -17.38 -0.51
CA LEU A 7 -5.28 -16.27 -0.56
C LEU A 7 -5.62 -15.91 -2.01
N SER A 8 -6.84 -15.46 -2.29
CA SER A 8 -7.14 -14.86 -3.60
C SER A 8 -6.50 -13.47 -3.72
N PRO A 9 -6.37 -12.92 -4.94
CA PRO A 9 -5.92 -11.54 -5.14
C PRO A 9 -6.66 -10.54 -4.26
N GLU A 10 -7.97 -10.69 -4.12
CA GLU A 10 -8.82 -9.81 -3.31
C GLU A 10 -8.46 -9.89 -1.83
N GLU A 11 -8.27 -11.10 -1.29
CA GLU A 11 -7.86 -11.32 0.10
C GLU A 11 -6.43 -10.80 0.37
N LEU A 12 -5.53 -10.94 -0.61
CA LEU A 12 -4.17 -10.38 -0.55
C LEU A 12 -4.21 -8.86 -0.54
N ILE A 13 -5.02 -8.24 -1.40
CA ILE A 13 -5.21 -6.79 -1.48
C ILE A 13 -5.86 -6.27 -0.20
N GLU A 14 -6.85 -6.96 0.34
CA GLU A 14 -7.49 -6.58 1.61
C GLU A 14 -6.48 -6.61 2.76
N THR A 15 -5.72 -7.69 2.89
CA THR A 15 -4.68 -7.83 3.92
C THR A 15 -3.62 -6.73 3.77
N PHE A 16 -3.15 -6.50 2.55
CA PHE A 16 -2.19 -5.44 2.24
C PHE A 16 -2.73 -4.04 2.59
N ASN A 17 -4.00 -3.76 2.24
CA ASN A 17 -4.64 -2.49 2.55
C ASN A 17 -4.78 -2.25 4.06
N GLN A 18 -5.10 -3.29 4.83
CA GLN A 18 -5.17 -3.17 6.30
C GLN A 18 -3.80 -2.85 6.89
N MET A 19 -2.75 -3.57 6.47
CA MET A 19 -1.37 -3.31 6.88
C MET A 19 -0.92 -1.90 6.49
N TYR A 20 -1.30 -1.46 5.29
CA TYR A 20 -1.04 -0.12 4.78
C TYR A 20 -1.67 0.95 5.68
N ILE A 21 -2.98 0.86 5.95
CA ILE A 21 -3.70 1.83 6.77
C ILE A 21 -3.10 1.93 8.17
N GLN A 22 -2.79 0.78 8.78
CA GLN A 22 -2.17 0.75 10.11
C GLN A 22 -0.80 1.43 10.09
N SER A 23 0.07 1.03 9.16
CA SER A 23 1.45 1.52 9.07
C SER A 23 1.49 3.02 8.73
N TRP A 24 0.63 3.48 7.82
CA TRP A 24 0.51 4.89 7.47
C TRP A 24 -0.05 5.71 8.63
N GLY A 25 -1.02 5.19 9.39
CA GLY A 25 -1.53 5.84 10.59
C GLY A 25 -0.41 6.13 11.60
N GLU A 26 0.39 5.11 11.94
CA GLU A 26 1.52 5.25 12.88
C GLU A 26 2.58 6.24 12.37
N VAL A 27 2.96 6.15 11.09
CA VAL A 27 4.00 7.00 10.50
C VAL A 27 3.53 8.44 10.33
N SER A 28 2.30 8.66 9.87
CA SER A 28 1.74 10.01 9.65
C SER A 28 1.55 10.76 10.97
N GLU A 29 1.13 10.08 12.05
CA GLU A 29 1.02 10.68 13.37
C GLU A 29 2.40 11.12 13.88
N LYS A 30 3.41 10.25 13.78
CA LYS A 30 4.79 10.60 14.16
C LYS A 30 5.32 11.78 13.35
N LEU A 31 5.12 11.77 12.03
CA LEU A 31 5.53 12.88 11.16
C LEU A 31 4.87 14.20 11.55
N ARG A 32 3.57 14.19 11.88
CA ARG A 32 2.87 15.39 12.37
C ARG A 32 3.52 15.94 13.65
N TRP A 33 3.85 15.07 14.61
CA TRP A 33 4.52 15.49 15.85
C TRP A 33 5.93 16.04 15.62
N ASP A 34 6.70 15.39 14.75
CA ASP A 34 8.07 15.81 14.43
C ASP A 34 8.06 17.15 13.68
N LEU A 35 7.14 17.33 12.73
CA LEU A 35 6.97 18.58 11.98
C LEU A 35 6.52 19.72 12.88
N ALA A 36 5.50 19.50 13.73
CA ALA A 36 5.04 20.52 14.69
C ALA A 36 6.15 20.99 15.66
N ARG A 37 7.07 20.09 16.03
CA ARG A 37 8.23 20.42 16.87
C ARG A 37 9.27 21.27 16.14
N ILE A 38 9.41 21.08 14.83
CA ILE A 38 10.32 21.87 13.98
C ILE A 38 9.77 23.29 13.81
N THR A 39 8.47 23.43 13.52
CA THR A 39 7.83 24.75 13.36
C THR A 39 7.87 25.60 14.61
N GLN A 40 7.76 25.00 15.80
CA GLN A 40 7.88 25.74 17.07
C GLN A 40 9.30 26.28 17.36
N ARG A 41 10.33 25.77 16.69
CA ARG A 41 11.74 26.21 16.88
C ARG A 41 12.17 27.29 15.89
N GLY A 42 11.42 27.47 14.80
CA GLY A 42 11.61 28.54 13.82
C GLY A 42 11.04 29.87 14.32
N GLY A 43 11.81 30.95 14.21
CA GLY A 43 11.32 32.30 14.50
C GLY A 43 10.20 32.74 13.54
N ALA A 44 9.57 33.88 13.86
CA ALA A 44 8.28 34.39 13.34
C ALA A 44 8.12 34.64 11.82
N GLU A 45 9.00 34.10 10.96
CA GLU A 45 8.89 34.21 9.49
C GLU A 45 9.18 32.90 8.73
N GLU A 46 9.31 31.75 9.39
CA GLU A 46 9.46 30.48 8.67
C GLU A 46 8.10 29.95 8.18
N VAL A 47 7.99 29.75 6.87
CA VAL A 47 6.85 29.09 6.22
C VAL A 47 6.78 27.64 6.72
N ASP A 48 5.67 27.27 7.35
CA ASP A 48 5.42 25.89 7.77
C ASP A 48 5.23 24.97 6.56
N LEU A 49 6.28 24.23 6.20
CA LEU A 49 6.25 23.22 5.13
C LEU A 49 5.71 21.86 5.59
N GLY A 50 5.38 21.70 6.87
CA GLY A 50 4.93 20.43 7.44
C GLY A 50 3.69 19.84 6.74
N PRO A 51 2.61 20.61 6.54
CA PRO A 51 1.43 20.12 5.82
C PRO A 51 1.75 19.66 4.40
N PHE A 52 2.58 20.41 3.67
CA PHE A 52 2.98 20.06 2.31
C PHE A 52 3.81 18.78 2.26
N LEU A 53 4.75 18.61 3.19
CA LEU A 53 5.55 17.38 3.29
C LEU A 53 4.69 16.17 3.62
N LEU A 54 3.68 16.31 4.48
CA LEU A 54 2.73 15.24 4.79
C LEU A 54 1.91 14.85 3.56
N GLU A 55 1.36 15.82 2.83
CA GLU A 55 0.62 15.56 1.59
C GLU A 55 1.48 14.88 0.52
N LEU A 56 2.74 15.31 0.37
CA LEU A 56 3.67 14.68 -0.57
C LEU A 56 3.95 13.23 -0.20
N MET A 57 4.20 12.95 1.09
CA MET A 57 4.42 11.60 1.57
C MET A 57 3.17 10.73 1.37
N GLU A 58 1.99 11.26 1.67
CA GLU A 58 0.72 10.56 1.44
C GLU A 58 0.54 10.18 -0.04
N ALA A 59 0.81 11.11 -0.95
CA ALA A 59 0.73 10.87 -2.39
C ALA A 59 1.69 9.76 -2.86
N VAL A 60 2.94 9.79 -2.38
CA VAL A 60 3.95 8.76 -2.72
C VAL A 60 3.53 7.39 -2.21
N VAL A 61 3.06 7.30 -0.96
CA VAL A 61 2.69 6.01 -0.37
C VAL A 61 1.42 5.45 -1.03
N ASN A 62 0.44 6.29 -1.35
CA ASN A 62 -0.73 5.87 -2.13
C ASN A 62 -0.34 5.35 -3.53
N ALA A 63 0.60 6.01 -4.22
CA ALA A 63 1.08 5.54 -5.52
C ALA A 63 1.77 4.16 -5.41
N CYS A 64 2.59 3.95 -4.38
CA CYS A 64 3.21 2.65 -4.10
C CYS A 64 2.17 1.55 -3.80
N ARG A 65 1.12 1.90 -3.05
CA ARG A 65 0.01 0.98 -2.76
C ARG A 65 -0.68 0.54 -4.06
N ASP A 66 -1.05 1.49 -4.92
CA ASP A 66 -1.75 1.21 -6.17
C ASP A 66 -0.88 0.35 -7.10
N SER A 67 0.42 0.64 -7.19
CA SER A 67 1.37 -0.17 -7.96
C SER A 67 1.48 -1.60 -7.43
N THR A 68 1.47 -1.79 -6.11
CA THR A 68 1.49 -3.12 -5.49
C THR A 68 0.22 -3.91 -5.82
N VAL A 69 -0.94 -3.26 -5.73
CA VAL A 69 -2.23 -3.88 -6.08
C VAL A 69 -2.26 -4.33 -7.54
N LEU A 70 -1.84 -3.47 -8.46
CA LEU A 70 -1.74 -3.82 -9.89
C LEU A 70 -0.79 -5.00 -10.10
N THR A 71 0.37 -4.98 -9.45
CA THR A 71 1.37 -6.05 -9.54
C THR A 71 0.82 -7.39 -9.03
N ILE A 72 -0.03 -7.39 -7.99
CA ILE A 72 -0.68 -8.62 -7.50
C ILE A 72 -1.61 -9.20 -8.57
N TYR A 73 -2.41 -8.36 -9.23
CA TYR A 73 -3.30 -8.81 -10.31
C TYR A 73 -2.51 -9.33 -11.51
N GLU A 74 -1.53 -8.57 -12.01
CA GLU A 74 -0.72 -8.94 -13.17
C GLU A 74 0.04 -10.25 -12.93
N ASN A 75 0.61 -10.43 -11.74
CA ASN A 75 1.30 -11.66 -11.39
C ASN A 75 0.33 -12.85 -11.27
N ASN A 76 -0.86 -12.65 -10.72
CA ASN A 76 -1.85 -13.72 -10.62
C ASN A 76 -2.31 -14.17 -12.01
N GLU A 77 -2.59 -13.22 -12.91
CA GLU A 77 -2.94 -13.51 -14.29
C GLU A 77 -1.82 -14.27 -15.02
N ARG A 78 -0.58 -13.80 -14.89
CA ARG A 78 0.58 -14.48 -15.49
C ARG A 78 0.74 -15.90 -14.97
N LEU A 79 0.63 -16.11 -13.66
CA LEU A 79 0.71 -17.44 -13.05
C LEU A 79 -0.42 -18.35 -13.56
N ALA A 80 -1.64 -17.84 -13.68
CA ALA A 80 -2.76 -18.60 -14.21
C ALA A 80 -2.49 -19.06 -15.65
N GLN A 81 -2.00 -18.16 -16.51
CA GLN A 81 -1.63 -18.47 -17.90
C GLN A 81 -0.52 -19.52 -17.98
N GLU A 82 0.51 -19.42 -17.14
CA GLU A 82 1.63 -20.39 -17.08
C GLU A 82 1.16 -21.79 -16.63
N LEU A 83 0.24 -21.85 -15.67
CA LEU A 83 -0.35 -23.10 -15.19
C LEU A 83 -1.21 -23.76 -16.29
N GLU A 84 -2.04 -22.99 -16.98
CA GLU A 84 -2.83 -23.48 -18.11
C GLU A 84 -1.96 -23.97 -19.26
N ALA A 85 -0.90 -23.22 -19.62
CA ALA A 85 0.07 -23.63 -20.63
C ALA A 85 0.82 -24.92 -20.26
N SER A 86 0.98 -25.18 -18.95
CA SER A 86 1.57 -26.40 -18.42
C SER A 86 0.58 -27.58 -18.35
N GLY A 87 -0.66 -27.39 -18.81
CA GLY A 87 -1.71 -28.41 -18.82
C GLY A 87 -2.51 -28.55 -17.53
N ILE A 88 -2.37 -27.62 -16.59
CA ILE A 88 -3.15 -27.61 -15.34
C ILE A 88 -4.48 -26.91 -15.59
N THR A 89 -5.59 -27.59 -15.31
CA THR A 89 -6.93 -26.98 -15.39
C THR A 89 -7.23 -26.23 -14.10
N LEU A 90 -7.34 -24.90 -14.20
CA LEU A 90 -7.73 -24.06 -13.07
C LEU A 90 -9.26 -24.07 -12.87
N PRO A 91 -9.75 -24.07 -11.63
CA PRO A 91 -11.17 -23.89 -11.36
C PRO A 91 -11.60 -22.49 -11.82
N ARG A 92 -12.58 -22.42 -12.72
CA ARG A 92 -13.19 -21.14 -13.12
C ARG A 92 -14.12 -20.68 -12.01
N ALA A 93 -13.94 -19.43 -11.57
CA ALA A 93 -14.83 -18.74 -10.66
C ALA A 93 -16.18 -18.43 -11.34
#